data_AF-A0A9K3IV69-F1
#
_entry.id   AF-A0A9K3IV69-F1
#
_cell.length_a   1.000
_cell.length_b   1.000
_cell.length_c   1.000
_cell.angle_alpha   90.00
_cell.angle_beta   90.00
_cell.angle_gamma   90.00
#
_symmetry.space_group_name_H-M   'P 1'
#
loop_
_entity.id
_entity.type
_entity.pdbx_description
1 polymer ?
#
loop_
_entity_poly.entity_id
_entity_poly.type
_entity_poly.pdbx_seq_one_letter_code
_entity_poly.pdbx_strand_id
1 'polypeptide(L)'
;MRLKMRNLATCYNEHAIKVSDSYCSGNSNKIHVPLTFIPSIQDEVSLLYKVELSTQTLMFITLTWSTHNIDFAFTVNIKEHHSNSSKSFYLRKIKGSKKLEPFDFKIELIWDLTKAIYEVGPEPVKGYFVALLINSEMISIGDIEDSELKKLVLDYPFAKCCLVSRSERFLGNDEYASRAKFFDTGMWHDILITCVVDDKNSLSMCVCIDKKNVIDVKRLRWNFRGNQTVFLDGMLVDLMWDVHDWFFHSNSDSKSRSRAGIFLFRPRNGLDSRLWLQEKNLDDKEQQKVGASLLICALGTIQIIYAASTSLGQRNLKKRIAYSSVSHMGFILIGIASITDTGLNGAILQIISHGFIGAALFFLAGTSYDRIRLVYLDEMGGVAIPMPKIFTMFSSFSMASLALPGMSGFVAEVLVFLGIITSQKYLLMPKIAITFVMAIGMILTPIYLLSMSRQIFYGYKLFNTPNSYVFDSGPRELFVSISIFIPVIGIGMYPDFVLSLSVDKVEGILSNYFYR
;
A
#
# COMPACT_ATOMS: atom_id res chain seq x y z
N MET A 1 62.88 -19.74 -1.14
CA MET A 1 63.03 -18.37 -0.57
C MET A 1 61.63 -17.80 -0.29
N ARG A 2 61.48 -16.71 0.48
CA ARG A 2 60.16 -16.28 1.01
C ARG A 2 59.22 -15.63 -0.02
N LEU A 3 57.92 -15.75 0.27
CA LEU A 3 56.76 -15.12 -0.36
C LEU A 3 56.91 -13.64 -0.72
N LYS A 4 56.23 -13.23 -1.81
CA LYS A 4 55.43 -11.99 -1.82
C LYS A 4 54.28 -12.05 -2.86
N MET A 5 53.14 -12.62 -2.45
CA MET A 5 51.86 -12.28 -3.10
C MET A 5 51.57 -10.80 -2.85
N ARG A 6 50.93 -10.12 -3.81
CA ARG A 6 50.53 -8.71 -3.66
C ARG A 6 49.09 -8.66 -3.14
N ASN A 7 48.89 -8.05 -1.97
CA ASN A 7 47.56 -7.84 -1.39
C ASN A 7 46.84 -6.65 -2.07
N LEU A 8 45.51 -6.70 -2.05
CA LEU A 8 44.58 -5.71 -2.63
C LEU A 8 44.82 -4.26 -2.16
N ALA A 9 45.43 -4.07 -0.99
CA ALA A 9 45.69 -2.80 -0.31
C ALA A 9 46.76 -1.90 -1.00
N THR A 10 46.92 -2.00 -2.33
CA THR A 10 47.86 -1.20 -3.12
C THR A 10 47.26 -0.54 -4.36
N CYS A 11 45.95 -0.70 -4.62
CA CYS A 11 45.26 -0.03 -5.74
C CYS A 11 44.50 1.26 -5.32
N TYR A 12 44.37 1.53 -4.02
CA TYR A 12 43.74 2.75 -3.51
C TYR A 12 44.78 3.90 -3.36
N ASN A 13 45.06 4.62 -4.46
CA ASN A 13 45.36 6.07 -4.37
C ASN A 13 45.31 6.85 -5.70
N GLU A 14 45.36 6.19 -6.86
CA GLU A 14 45.38 6.88 -8.15
C GLU A 14 44.20 6.44 -9.02
N HIS A 15 43.17 7.29 -9.13
CA HIS A 15 42.26 7.51 -10.30
C HIS A 15 41.10 8.45 -9.92
N ALA A 16 41.41 9.55 -9.20
CA ALA A 16 40.44 10.60 -8.92
C ALA A 16 40.33 11.57 -10.10
N ILE A 17 39.11 11.74 -10.62
CA ILE A 17 38.64 12.84 -11.50
C ILE A 17 39.17 12.83 -12.97
N LYS A 18 38.25 12.62 -13.93
CA LYS A 18 38.10 13.55 -15.08
C LYS A 18 36.72 13.51 -15.78
N VAL A 19 36.42 14.64 -16.43
CA VAL A 19 35.13 15.12 -16.98
C VAL A 19 35.41 15.60 -18.42
N SER A 20 34.56 15.46 -19.45
CA SER A 20 33.09 15.60 -19.62
C SER A 20 32.55 14.57 -20.68
N ASP A 21 31.43 14.65 -21.42
CA ASP A 21 30.43 15.72 -21.66
C ASP A 21 29.08 15.23 -22.25
N SER A 22 28.16 16.18 -22.46
CA SER A 22 27.15 16.31 -23.53
C SER A 22 26.01 15.28 -23.67
N TYR A 23 24.81 15.68 -23.25
CA TYR A 23 23.72 16.04 -24.19
C TYR A 23 22.80 17.09 -23.54
N CYS A 24 22.53 18.19 -24.25
CA CYS A 24 21.63 19.28 -23.82
C CYS A 24 20.16 18.91 -24.12
N SER A 25 19.11 19.57 -23.60
CA SER A 25 18.97 20.90 -22.98
C SER A 25 17.79 20.92 -21.97
N GLY A 26 17.67 21.87 -21.03
CA GLY A 26 18.50 23.05 -20.76
C GLY A 26 18.05 23.84 -19.50
N ASN A 27 18.72 24.96 -19.22
CA ASN A 27 18.54 25.94 -18.14
C ASN A 27 17.60 25.62 -16.95
N SER A 28 18.21 25.28 -15.81
CA SER A 28 17.99 26.10 -14.59
C SER A 28 19.30 26.23 -13.80
N ASN A 29 19.70 27.46 -13.51
CA ASN A 29 20.98 27.74 -12.84
C ASN A 29 20.84 27.64 -11.32
N LYS A 30 21.24 26.50 -10.74
CA LYS A 30 21.95 26.39 -9.44
C LYS A 30 22.25 24.94 -9.09
N ILE A 31 23.53 24.55 -9.16
CA ILE A 31 24.05 23.34 -8.50
C ILE A 31 24.77 23.80 -7.24
N HIS A 32 24.21 23.49 -6.07
CA HIS A 32 24.91 23.57 -4.79
C HIS A 32 25.07 22.16 -4.24
N VAL A 33 26.19 21.52 -4.57
CA VAL A 33 26.69 20.30 -3.92
C VAL A 33 28.12 20.62 -3.48
N PRO A 34 28.41 20.70 -2.17
CA PRO A 34 29.77 20.91 -1.68
C PRO A 34 30.61 19.64 -1.92
N LEU A 35 31.65 19.74 -2.75
CA LEU A 35 32.52 18.61 -3.14
C LEU A 35 33.52 18.20 -2.04
N THR A 36 33.04 18.07 -0.79
CA THR A 36 33.88 17.90 0.41
C THR A 36 33.32 16.89 1.42
N PHE A 37 32.69 15.83 0.95
CA PHE A 37 32.30 14.68 1.78
C PHE A 37 33.10 13.43 1.40
N ILE A 38 33.31 12.53 2.37
CA ILE A 38 33.96 11.23 2.16
C ILE A 38 32.84 10.24 1.81
N PRO A 39 32.88 9.58 0.63
CA PRO A 39 31.81 8.67 0.23
C PRO A 39 31.71 7.47 1.19
N SER A 40 30.48 7.02 1.45
CA SER A 40 30.25 5.83 2.27
C SER A 40 30.77 4.55 1.61
N ILE A 41 31.27 3.62 2.42
CA ILE A 41 31.88 2.36 1.99
C ILE A 41 30.80 1.27 1.99
N GLN A 42 30.66 0.54 0.89
CA GLN A 42 29.78 -0.63 0.81
C GLN A 42 30.42 -1.80 1.58
N ASP A 43 29.73 -2.32 2.59
CA ASP A 43 30.23 -3.31 3.57
C ASP A 43 29.65 -4.72 3.33
N GLU A 44 28.39 -4.79 2.91
CA GLU A 44 27.70 -6.03 2.58
C GLU A 44 26.74 -5.84 1.39
N VAL A 45 26.72 -6.80 0.47
CA VAL A 45 25.74 -6.86 -0.63
C VAL A 45 25.08 -8.23 -0.63
N SER A 46 23.75 -8.25 -0.59
CA SER A 46 22.93 -9.45 -0.49
C SER A 46 22.01 -9.59 -1.70
N LEU A 47 22.05 -10.76 -2.33
CA LEU A 47 21.36 -11.09 -3.58
C LEU A 47 20.44 -12.29 -3.32
N LEU A 48 19.14 -12.12 -3.52
CA LEU A 48 18.15 -13.18 -3.37
C LEU A 48 17.74 -13.70 -4.75
N TYR A 49 18.09 -14.95 -5.04
CA TYR A 49 17.69 -15.66 -6.24
C TYR A 49 16.52 -16.61 -5.96
N LYS A 50 15.55 -16.65 -6.87
CA LYS A 50 14.53 -17.70 -6.96
C LYS A 50 14.96 -18.69 -8.03
N VAL A 51 14.94 -19.97 -7.68
CA VAL A 51 15.18 -21.08 -8.59
C VAL A 51 13.93 -21.94 -8.69
N GLU A 52 13.63 -22.34 -9.92
CA GLU A 52 12.55 -23.25 -10.30
C GLU A 52 13.21 -24.51 -10.90
N LEU A 53 13.13 -25.62 -10.16
CA LEU A 53 13.64 -26.94 -10.56
C LEU A 53 12.62 -27.69 -11.43
N SER A 54 13.04 -28.64 -12.26
CA SER A 54 12.12 -29.46 -13.07
C SER A 54 11.12 -30.27 -12.22
N THR A 55 11.45 -30.53 -10.95
CA THR A 55 10.55 -31.13 -9.94
C THR A 55 9.47 -30.18 -9.42
N GLN A 56 9.29 -28.99 -10.02
CA GLN A 56 8.37 -27.91 -9.58
C GLN A 56 8.63 -27.38 -8.17
N THR A 57 9.71 -27.80 -7.52
CA THR A 57 10.13 -27.30 -6.21
C THR A 57 10.76 -25.91 -6.35
N LEU A 58 10.20 -24.93 -5.64
CA LEU A 58 10.74 -23.58 -5.58
C LEU A 58 11.75 -23.46 -4.44
N MET A 59 12.93 -22.92 -4.74
CA MET A 59 13.96 -22.64 -3.75
C MET A 59 14.47 -21.20 -3.86
N PHE A 60 14.88 -20.67 -2.71
CA PHE A 60 15.50 -19.37 -2.57
C PHE A 60 16.96 -19.53 -2.13
N ILE A 61 17.85 -18.89 -2.88
CA ILE A 61 19.29 -18.86 -2.59
C ILE A 61 19.66 -17.41 -2.31
N THR A 62 20.09 -17.12 -1.09
CA THR A 62 20.66 -15.82 -0.75
C THR A 62 22.18 -15.92 -0.81
N LEU A 63 22.82 -15.12 -1.66
CA LEU A 63 24.26 -14.89 -1.63
C LEU A 63 24.51 -13.56 -0.89
N THR A 64 25.32 -13.54 0.17
CA THR A 64 25.80 -12.28 0.76
C THR A 64 27.31 -12.16 0.59
N TRP A 65 27.77 -11.08 -0.01
CA TRP A 65 29.18 -10.71 -0.16
C TRP A 65 29.51 -9.71 0.94
N SER A 66 30.57 -9.94 1.72
CA SER A 66 30.91 -9.09 2.87
C SER A 66 32.42 -8.79 2.96
N THR A 67 32.75 -7.57 3.38
CA THR A 67 34.15 -7.08 3.55
C THR A 67 34.54 -6.90 5.02
N HIS A 68 33.93 -7.68 5.92
CA HIS A 68 34.26 -7.67 7.35
C HIS A 68 35.68 -8.18 7.65
N ASN A 69 36.62 -7.24 7.81
CA ASN A 69 38.00 -7.43 8.28
C ASN A 69 38.87 -8.41 7.48
N ILE A 70 39.37 -7.94 6.33
CA ILE A 70 40.57 -8.43 5.60
C ILE A 70 40.38 -9.79 4.87
N ASP A 71 39.66 -10.75 5.44
CA ASP A 71 39.32 -12.00 4.76
C ASP A 71 38.09 -11.79 3.85
N PHE A 72 38.22 -12.06 2.54
CA PHE A 72 37.07 -12.17 1.66
C PHE A 72 36.15 -13.30 2.16
N ALA A 73 34.90 -12.95 2.48
CA ALA A 73 33.91 -13.92 2.91
C ALA A 73 32.56 -13.65 2.26
N PHE A 74 32.06 -14.67 1.56
CA PHE A 74 30.67 -14.71 1.13
C PHE A 74 29.91 -15.76 1.93
N THR A 75 28.60 -15.54 2.12
CA THR A 75 27.69 -16.54 2.67
C THR A 75 26.69 -17.00 1.63
N VAL A 76 26.43 -18.31 1.62
CA VAL A 76 25.34 -18.91 0.84
C VAL A 76 24.29 -19.40 1.83
N ASN A 77 23.09 -18.83 1.80
CA ASN A 77 21.95 -19.32 2.56
C ASN A 77 20.94 -19.96 1.60
N ILE A 78 20.65 -21.24 1.80
CA ILE A 78 19.66 -21.98 0.99
C ILE A 78 18.41 -22.18 1.85
N LYS A 79 17.26 -21.79 1.31
CA LYS A 79 15.93 -22.03 1.89
C LYS A 79 14.98 -22.55 0.82
N GLU A 80 14.34 -23.67 1.09
CA GLU A 80 13.26 -24.23 0.30
C GLU A 80 11.93 -23.51 0.62
N HIS A 81 11.03 -23.36 -0.37
CA HIS A 81 9.77 -22.62 -0.19
C HIS A 81 8.88 -23.20 0.93
N HIS A 82 8.89 -24.52 1.13
CA HIS A 82 7.98 -25.22 2.05
C HIS A 82 8.56 -25.47 3.45
N SER A 83 9.87 -25.30 3.68
CA SER A 83 10.49 -25.55 4.98
C SER A 83 11.05 -24.26 5.61
N ASN A 84 10.83 -24.07 6.92
CA ASN A 84 11.34 -22.90 7.64
C ASN A 84 12.84 -23.00 8.00
N SER A 85 13.45 -24.14 7.72
CA SER A 85 14.88 -24.38 7.81
C SER A 85 15.66 -23.65 6.72
N SER A 86 16.54 -22.74 7.13
CA SER A 86 17.57 -22.13 6.27
C SER A 86 18.95 -22.54 6.77
N LYS A 87 19.86 -22.98 5.88
CA LYS A 87 21.26 -23.25 6.24
C LYS A 87 22.18 -22.23 5.55
N SER A 88 22.80 -21.37 6.36
CA SER A 88 23.82 -20.41 5.94
C SER A 88 25.22 -21.02 6.01
N PHE A 89 26.02 -20.86 4.96
CA PHE A 89 27.39 -21.34 4.86
C PHE A 89 28.35 -20.18 4.59
N TYR A 90 29.21 -19.88 5.56
CA TYR A 90 30.26 -18.86 5.46
C TYR A 90 31.52 -19.45 4.81
N LEU A 91 32.05 -18.81 3.77
CA LEU A 91 33.10 -19.35 2.89
C LEU A 91 34.25 -18.36 2.69
N ARG A 92 35.46 -18.74 3.11
CA ARG A 92 36.72 -17.95 2.98
C ARG A 92 37.69 -18.44 1.90
N LYS A 93 37.41 -19.56 1.22
CA LYS A 93 38.30 -20.08 0.17
C LYS A 93 37.95 -19.43 -1.17
N ILE A 94 38.93 -18.95 -1.91
CA ILE A 94 38.77 -18.34 -3.24
C ILE A 94 38.20 -19.36 -4.27
N LYS A 95 38.53 -20.64 -4.11
CA LYS A 95 38.01 -21.74 -4.93
C LYS A 95 37.70 -22.96 -4.06
N GLY A 96 36.67 -23.72 -4.41
CA GLY A 96 36.38 -25.01 -3.79
C GLY A 96 35.07 -25.64 -4.29
N SER A 97 34.82 -26.87 -3.81
CA SER A 97 33.46 -27.39 -3.71
C SER A 97 33.14 -27.76 -2.27
N LYS A 98 31.84 -27.83 -1.97
CA LYS A 98 31.29 -28.30 -0.70
C LYS A 98 30.03 -29.09 -1.00
N LYS A 99 30.12 -30.40 -0.84
CA LYS A 99 28.95 -31.28 -0.76
C LYS A 99 28.19 -30.97 0.52
N LEU A 100 26.88 -30.92 0.40
CA LEU A 100 25.93 -30.58 1.44
C LEU A 100 24.84 -31.65 1.43
N GLU A 101 24.50 -32.13 2.62
CA GLU A 101 23.32 -32.97 2.83
C GLU A 101 22.31 -32.19 3.71
N PRO A 102 21.43 -31.38 3.09
CA PRO A 102 20.28 -30.79 3.75
C PRO A 102 18.98 -31.25 3.07
N PHE A 103 18.12 -31.97 3.81
CA PHE A 103 16.85 -32.51 3.30
C PHE A 103 17.08 -33.55 2.20
N ASP A 104 16.02 -34.01 1.54
CA ASP A 104 16.06 -35.17 0.61
C ASP A 104 16.77 -34.86 -0.74
N PHE A 105 17.53 -33.78 -0.79
CA PHE A 105 18.25 -33.28 -1.96
C PHE A 105 19.76 -33.35 -1.75
N LYS A 106 20.48 -33.94 -2.71
CA LYS A 106 21.94 -33.84 -2.78
C LYS A 106 22.32 -32.52 -3.41
N ILE A 107 22.93 -31.64 -2.62
CA ILE A 107 23.39 -30.33 -3.05
C ILE A 107 24.92 -30.30 -3.06
N GLU A 108 25.53 -29.98 -4.20
CA GLU A 108 26.96 -29.64 -4.26
C GLU A 108 27.12 -28.18 -4.71
N LEU A 109 27.67 -27.37 -3.81
CA LEU A 109 28.06 -25.99 -4.08
C LEU A 109 29.49 -25.98 -4.60
N ILE A 110 29.74 -25.41 -5.77
CA ILE A 110 31.06 -25.25 -6.41
C ILE A 110 31.26 -23.75 -6.67
N TRP A 111 32.44 -23.22 -6.40
CA TRP A 111 32.72 -21.80 -6.66
C TRP A 111 34.16 -21.57 -7.08
N ASP A 112 34.35 -20.57 -7.95
CA ASP A 112 35.65 -20.08 -8.38
C ASP A 112 35.64 -18.55 -8.49
N LEU A 113 36.45 -17.91 -7.67
CA LEU A 113 36.68 -16.46 -7.62
C LEU A 113 38.11 -16.11 -8.07
N THR A 114 38.86 -17.03 -8.68
CA THR A 114 40.28 -16.81 -9.02
C THR A 114 40.52 -15.83 -10.17
N LYS A 115 39.55 -15.68 -11.08
CA LYS A 115 39.57 -14.67 -12.16
C LYS A 115 38.75 -13.41 -11.82
N ALA A 116 38.26 -13.28 -10.57
CA ALA A 116 37.26 -12.28 -10.21
C ALA A 116 37.80 -10.84 -10.23
N ILE A 117 37.09 -9.95 -10.92
CA ILE A 117 37.36 -8.51 -10.98
C ILE A 117 36.33 -7.80 -10.09
N TYR A 118 36.81 -6.91 -9.22
CA TYR A 118 35.99 -6.11 -8.30
C TYR A 118 36.14 -4.62 -8.68
N GLU A 119 35.05 -3.86 -8.64
CA GLU A 119 35.07 -2.39 -8.79
C GLU A 119 34.97 -1.72 -7.41
N VAL A 120 33.84 -1.07 -7.10
CA VAL A 120 33.59 -0.38 -5.82
C VAL A 120 32.56 -1.18 -5.02
N GLY A 121 33.02 -2.19 -4.29
CA GLY A 121 32.15 -3.02 -3.44
C GLY A 121 32.75 -4.37 -3.04
N PRO A 122 32.05 -5.16 -2.21
CA PRO A 122 32.42 -6.54 -1.87
C PRO A 122 31.99 -7.56 -2.95
N GLU A 123 31.13 -7.17 -3.89
CA GLU A 123 30.59 -8.01 -4.97
C GLU A 123 31.56 -8.05 -6.17
N PRO A 124 31.88 -9.24 -6.73
CA PRO A 124 32.66 -9.36 -7.95
C PRO A 124 31.80 -8.94 -9.16
N VAL A 125 32.37 -8.13 -10.06
CA VAL A 125 31.68 -7.58 -11.23
C VAL A 125 31.86 -8.45 -12.47
N LYS A 126 33.01 -9.13 -12.62
CA LYS A 126 33.29 -10.06 -13.74
C LYS A 126 34.17 -11.22 -13.31
N GLY A 127 34.20 -12.29 -14.12
CA GLY A 127 35.21 -13.36 -13.99
C GLY A 127 35.04 -14.27 -12.76
N TYR A 128 33.81 -14.47 -12.30
CA TYR A 128 33.50 -15.40 -11.21
C TYR A 128 32.39 -16.36 -11.63
N PHE A 129 32.30 -17.49 -10.94
CA PHE A 129 31.06 -18.27 -10.89
C PHE A 129 30.83 -18.86 -9.50
N VAL A 130 29.55 -18.92 -9.11
CA VAL A 130 29.02 -19.78 -8.05
C VAL A 130 28.02 -20.71 -8.70
N ALA A 131 28.28 -22.01 -8.65
CA ALA A 131 27.44 -23.05 -9.21
C ALA A 131 26.82 -23.91 -8.10
N LEU A 132 25.53 -24.20 -8.23
CA LEU A 132 24.81 -25.13 -7.37
C LEU A 132 24.30 -26.29 -8.20
N LEU A 133 24.79 -27.50 -7.91
CA LEU A 133 24.28 -28.75 -8.44
C LEU A 133 23.27 -29.32 -7.45
N ILE A 134 22.01 -29.52 -7.86
CA ILE A 134 20.91 -29.96 -6.98
C ILE A 134 20.15 -31.08 -7.67
N ASN A 135 20.20 -32.30 -7.12
CA ASN A 135 19.53 -33.50 -7.67
C ASN A 135 19.71 -33.70 -9.20
N SER A 136 20.91 -33.41 -9.71
CA SER A 136 21.29 -33.49 -11.13
C SER A 136 20.80 -32.34 -12.03
N GLU A 137 20.36 -31.21 -11.46
CA GLU A 137 20.20 -29.93 -12.18
C GLU A 137 21.26 -28.91 -11.77
N MET A 138 21.71 -28.08 -12.70
CA MET A 138 22.76 -27.08 -12.49
C MET A 138 22.21 -25.65 -12.49
N ILE A 139 22.65 -24.85 -11.52
CA ILE A 139 22.33 -23.43 -11.40
C ILE A 139 23.66 -22.67 -11.44
N SER A 140 23.89 -21.86 -12.48
CA SER A 140 25.03 -20.94 -12.57
C SER A 140 24.64 -19.53 -12.10
N ILE A 141 25.52 -18.90 -11.30
CA ILE A 141 25.43 -17.50 -10.89
C ILE A 141 26.81 -16.85 -11.10
N GLY A 142 26.94 -16.03 -12.15
CA GLY A 142 28.17 -15.29 -12.47
C GLY A 142 28.42 -15.18 -13.98
N ASP A 143 29.46 -14.42 -14.32
CA ASP A 143 29.78 -13.94 -15.68
C ASP A 143 30.60 -14.92 -16.54
N ILE A 144 31.05 -16.06 -16.00
CA ILE A 144 31.84 -17.04 -16.76
C ILE A 144 30.91 -17.87 -17.66
N GLU A 145 31.21 -17.88 -18.96
CA GLU A 145 30.47 -18.65 -19.97
C GLU A 145 30.24 -20.11 -19.56
N ASP A 146 29.05 -20.63 -19.92
CA ASP A 146 28.72 -22.06 -19.80
C ASP A 146 29.75 -22.97 -20.49
N SER A 147 30.57 -22.42 -21.40
CA SER A 147 31.63 -23.12 -22.15
C SER A 147 32.85 -23.52 -21.29
N GLU A 148 33.14 -22.82 -20.18
CA GLU A 148 34.11 -23.26 -19.16
C GLU A 148 33.44 -24.13 -18.09
N LEU A 149 32.20 -23.83 -17.70
CA LEU A 149 31.43 -24.62 -16.72
C LEU A 149 31.20 -26.06 -17.18
N LYS A 150 30.82 -26.28 -18.44
CA LYS A 150 30.64 -27.61 -19.07
C LYS A 150 31.93 -28.44 -19.18
N LYS A 151 33.11 -27.88 -18.88
CA LYS A 151 34.38 -28.61 -18.79
C LYS A 151 34.72 -29.06 -17.36
N LEU A 152 34.02 -28.52 -16.36
CA LEU A 152 34.28 -28.76 -14.93
C LEU A 152 33.19 -29.63 -14.27
N VAL A 153 31.99 -29.66 -14.84
CA VAL A 153 30.84 -30.44 -14.35
C VAL A 153 30.19 -31.16 -15.54
N LEU A 154 29.75 -32.40 -15.31
CA LEU A 154 29.13 -33.30 -16.31
C LEU A 154 27.80 -32.76 -16.88
N ASP A 155 27.31 -33.39 -17.95
CA ASP A 155 26.10 -33.03 -18.69
C ASP A 155 24.81 -33.05 -17.85
N TYR A 156 24.56 -31.97 -17.10
CA TYR A 156 23.35 -31.72 -16.32
C TYR A 156 22.51 -30.60 -16.95
N PRO A 157 21.16 -30.71 -16.97
CA PRO A 157 20.29 -29.63 -17.39
C PRO A 157 20.43 -28.39 -16.50
N PHE A 158 20.28 -27.20 -17.09
CA PHE A 158 20.31 -25.94 -16.36
C PHE A 158 18.92 -25.59 -15.82
N ALA A 159 18.80 -25.40 -14.51
CA ALA A 159 17.56 -24.96 -13.86
C ALA A 159 17.37 -23.44 -14.01
N LYS A 160 16.11 -23.00 -14.00
CA LYS A 160 15.79 -21.58 -14.24
C LYS A 160 16.03 -20.75 -12.98
N CYS A 161 17.00 -19.85 -13.05
CA CYS A 161 17.37 -18.91 -11.99
C CYS A 161 16.91 -17.48 -12.34
N CYS A 162 16.44 -16.73 -11.35
CA CYS A 162 16.05 -15.32 -11.49
C CYS A 162 16.38 -14.53 -10.22
N LEU A 163 16.92 -13.31 -10.36
CA LEU A 163 17.17 -12.41 -9.25
C LEU A 163 15.85 -11.75 -8.79
N VAL A 164 15.48 -11.94 -7.52
CA VAL A 164 14.25 -11.39 -6.93
C VAL A 164 14.51 -10.05 -6.24
N SER A 165 15.65 -9.91 -5.55
CA SER A 165 16.03 -8.66 -4.90
C SER A 165 17.54 -8.56 -4.67
N ARG A 166 18.05 -7.32 -4.68
CA ARG A 166 19.38 -6.94 -4.21
C ARG A 166 19.21 -5.95 -3.06
N SER A 167 19.96 -6.15 -1.98
CA SER A 167 20.00 -5.24 -0.83
C SER A 167 21.44 -4.98 -0.43
N GLU A 168 21.79 -3.70 -0.35
CA GLU A 168 23.15 -3.21 -0.16
C GLU A 168 23.26 -2.45 1.15
N ARG A 169 24.38 -2.62 1.85
CA ARG A 169 24.64 -2.01 3.15
C ARG A 169 25.89 -1.14 3.06
N PHE A 170 25.70 0.13 3.42
CA PHE A 170 26.76 1.13 3.41
C PHE A 170 27.11 1.57 4.84
N LEU A 171 28.39 1.79 5.09
CA LEU A 171 28.95 2.36 6.32
C LEU A 171 29.71 3.64 5.98
N GLY A 172 29.24 4.77 6.49
CA GLY A 172 29.85 6.09 6.24
C GLY A 172 28.86 7.23 6.53
N ASN A 173 29.27 8.44 6.18
CA ASN A 173 28.49 9.66 6.41
C ASN A 173 27.77 10.10 5.14
N ASP A 174 26.55 10.63 5.31
CA ASP A 174 25.81 11.64 4.53
C ASP A 174 25.66 11.52 2.98
N GLU A 175 26.59 10.91 2.25
CA GLU A 175 26.51 10.63 0.82
C GLU A 175 26.64 9.12 0.52
N TYR A 176 25.68 8.61 -0.25
CA TYR A 176 25.55 7.19 -0.61
C TYR A 176 25.44 7.07 -2.12
N ALA A 177 26.37 6.34 -2.73
CA ALA A 177 26.41 6.09 -4.17
C ALA A 177 26.26 4.59 -4.45
N SER A 178 25.33 4.23 -5.35
CA SER A 178 25.08 2.84 -5.77
C SER A 178 24.75 2.80 -7.27
N ARG A 179 24.90 1.62 -7.87
CA ARG A 179 24.49 1.32 -9.24
C ARG A 179 23.39 0.27 -9.24
N ALA A 180 22.24 0.63 -9.80
CA ALA A 180 21.11 -0.27 -9.94
C ALA A 180 20.63 -0.32 -11.39
N LYS A 181 20.01 -1.44 -11.75
CA LYS A 181 19.39 -1.69 -13.04
C LYS A 181 17.97 -2.19 -12.78
N PHE A 182 16.97 -1.46 -13.26
CA PHE A 182 15.57 -1.68 -12.88
C PHE A 182 14.83 -2.71 -13.76
N PHE A 183 15.43 -3.10 -14.89
CA PHE A 183 14.86 -4.02 -15.87
C PHE A 183 15.96 -4.88 -16.49
N ASP A 184 15.72 -6.16 -16.78
CA ASP A 184 16.77 -7.11 -17.21
C ASP A 184 17.48 -6.70 -18.52
N THR A 185 16.79 -5.96 -19.41
CA THR A 185 17.38 -5.39 -20.63
C THR A 185 17.57 -3.87 -20.58
N GLY A 186 17.27 -3.23 -19.45
CA GLY A 186 17.44 -1.79 -19.22
C GLY A 186 18.90 -1.38 -18.94
N MET A 187 19.10 -0.08 -18.78
CA MET A 187 20.41 0.49 -18.47
C MET A 187 20.78 0.35 -16.98
N TRP A 188 22.06 0.56 -16.68
CA TRP A 188 22.53 0.81 -15.32
C TRP A 188 22.44 2.30 -15.03
N HIS A 189 21.83 2.66 -13.89
CA HIS A 189 21.73 4.04 -13.42
C HIS A 189 22.66 4.29 -12.23
N ASP A 190 23.29 5.46 -12.22
CA ASP A 190 24.06 5.96 -11.06
C ASP A 190 23.06 6.60 -10.07
N ILE A 191 22.79 5.94 -8.93
CA ILE A 191 21.96 6.46 -7.84
C ILE A 191 22.86 7.13 -6.81
N LEU A 192 22.55 8.38 -6.46
CA LEU A 192 23.21 9.13 -5.40
C LEU A 192 22.17 9.67 -4.41
N ILE A 193 22.27 9.29 -3.14
CA ILE A 193 21.44 9.82 -2.05
C ILE A 193 22.33 10.67 -1.15
N THR A 194 21.99 11.95 -0.97
CA THR A 194 22.73 12.90 -0.14
C THR A 194 21.82 13.51 0.93
N CYS A 195 22.20 13.40 2.20
CA CYS A 195 21.50 14.01 3.33
C CYS A 195 22.23 15.30 3.75
N VAL A 196 21.73 16.46 3.29
CA VAL A 196 22.38 17.76 3.48
C VAL A 196 21.72 18.53 4.63
N VAL A 197 22.54 19.02 5.56
CA VAL A 197 22.16 20.03 6.55
C VAL A 197 22.29 21.42 5.89
N ASP A 198 21.17 22.12 5.67
CA ASP A 198 21.20 23.53 5.26
C ASP A 198 21.89 24.39 6.34
N ASP A 199 22.45 25.54 5.93
CA ASP A 199 22.96 26.61 6.82
C ASP A 199 21.96 27.05 7.92
N LYS A 200 20.66 26.78 7.71
CA LYS A 200 19.56 27.08 8.65
C LYS A 200 19.30 25.95 9.64
N ASN A 201 20.20 24.98 9.75
CA ASN A 201 20.09 23.78 10.58
C ASN A 201 18.87 22.89 10.20
N SER A 202 18.37 23.01 8.96
CA SER A 202 17.30 22.19 8.41
C SER A 202 17.86 20.99 7.64
N LEU A 203 17.51 19.79 8.11
CA LEU A 203 17.82 18.54 7.42
C LEU A 203 16.98 18.39 6.14
N SER A 204 17.68 18.16 5.03
CA SER A 204 17.13 17.84 3.71
C SER A 204 17.74 16.54 3.17
N MET A 205 17.02 15.83 2.30
CA MET A 205 17.51 14.65 1.57
C MET A 205 17.27 14.87 0.09
N CYS A 206 18.31 14.70 -0.71
CA CYS A 206 18.26 14.76 -2.16
C CYS A 206 18.57 13.38 -2.73
N VAL A 207 17.72 12.89 -3.64
CA VAL A 207 17.96 11.66 -4.41
C VAL A 207 18.19 12.06 -5.86
N CYS A 208 19.42 11.86 -6.31
CA CYS A 208 19.82 12.02 -7.69
C CYS A 208 19.87 10.65 -8.39
N ILE A 209 19.44 10.62 -9.64
CA ILE A 209 19.60 9.47 -10.55
C ILE A 209 20.22 10.01 -11.83
N ASP A 210 21.32 9.41 -12.28
CA ASP A 210 22.12 9.86 -13.43
C ASP A 210 22.48 11.35 -13.35
N LYS A 211 22.88 11.80 -12.15
CA LYS A 211 23.26 13.17 -11.78
C LYS A 211 22.10 14.20 -11.84
N LYS A 212 20.86 13.79 -12.13
CA LYS A 212 19.66 14.64 -12.07
C LYS A 212 19.01 14.49 -10.70
N ASN A 213 18.75 15.58 -9.99
CA ASN A 213 17.90 15.54 -8.79
C ASN A 213 16.47 15.15 -9.18
N VAL A 214 15.95 14.11 -8.53
CA VAL A 214 14.62 13.54 -8.75
C VAL A 214 13.69 13.86 -7.58
N ILE A 215 14.21 13.83 -6.35
CA ILE A 215 13.42 13.94 -5.11
C ILE A 215 14.20 14.79 -4.09
N ASP A 216 13.58 15.87 -3.62
CA ASP A 216 14.11 16.82 -2.63
C ASP A 216 13.18 16.87 -1.40
N VAL A 217 13.50 16.06 -0.39
CA VAL A 217 12.72 15.91 0.85
C VAL A 217 13.18 16.94 1.87
N LYS A 218 12.50 18.08 1.91
CA LYS A 218 12.73 19.14 2.91
C LYS A 218 12.06 18.81 4.25
N ARG A 219 12.66 19.27 5.34
CA ARG A 219 12.19 19.08 6.73
C ARG A 219 12.08 17.60 7.13
N LEU A 220 13.16 16.83 6.95
CA LEU A 220 13.23 15.40 7.26
C LEU A 220 12.72 15.02 8.66
N ARG A 221 12.86 15.90 9.68
CA ARG A 221 12.32 15.66 11.03
C ARG A 221 10.79 15.47 11.08
N TRP A 222 10.06 15.86 10.03
CA TRP A 222 8.62 15.60 9.89
C TRP A 222 8.32 14.63 8.75
N ASN A 223 9.15 14.63 7.69
CA ASN A 223 9.01 13.79 6.50
C ASN A 223 9.95 12.56 6.52
N PHE A 224 10.22 11.99 7.70
CA PHE A 224 11.20 10.92 7.89
C PHE A 224 10.77 9.57 7.28
N ARG A 225 9.48 9.41 6.98
CA ARG A 225 8.91 8.31 6.19
C ARG A 225 8.14 8.88 5.01
N GLY A 226 8.25 8.25 3.85
CA GLY A 226 7.51 8.67 2.68
C GLY A 226 7.73 7.77 1.47
N ASN A 227 6.98 8.06 0.40
CA ASN A 227 7.04 7.36 -0.86
C ASN A 227 6.79 8.32 -2.04
N GLN A 228 7.49 8.11 -3.15
CA GLN A 228 7.31 8.88 -4.37
C GLN A 228 7.60 8.02 -5.61
N THR A 229 6.80 8.19 -6.64
CA THR A 229 6.91 7.43 -7.90
C THR A 229 7.78 8.20 -8.90
N VAL A 230 8.83 7.56 -9.41
CA VAL A 230 9.74 8.08 -10.45
C VAL A 230 9.44 7.38 -11.77
N PHE A 231 9.73 8.03 -12.90
CA PHE A 231 9.69 7.39 -14.22
C PHE A 231 11.13 7.22 -14.76
N LEU A 232 11.56 5.98 -15.00
CA LEU A 232 12.92 5.57 -15.41
C LEU A 232 12.81 4.48 -16.48
N ASP A 233 13.59 4.57 -17.56
CA ASP A 233 13.65 3.58 -18.67
C ASP A 233 12.25 3.10 -19.17
N GLY A 234 11.28 4.00 -19.20
CA GLY A 234 9.90 3.71 -19.64
C GLY A 234 8.98 3.10 -18.58
N MET A 235 9.48 2.86 -17.37
CA MET A 235 8.74 2.24 -16.26
C MET A 235 8.52 3.20 -15.09
N LEU A 236 7.51 2.90 -14.27
CA LEU A 236 7.33 3.55 -12.96
C LEU A 236 8.12 2.81 -11.90
N VAL A 237 8.94 3.51 -11.12
CA VAL A 237 9.71 2.98 -9.99
C VAL A 237 9.27 3.70 -8.71
N ASP A 238 8.75 2.96 -7.75
CA ASP A 238 8.40 3.48 -6.43
C ASP A 238 9.67 3.57 -5.59
N LEU A 239 10.08 4.79 -5.21
CA LEU A 239 11.02 4.98 -4.12
C LEU A 239 10.24 5.15 -2.81
N MET A 240 10.62 4.37 -1.80
CA MET A 240 10.16 4.48 -0.43
C MET A 240 11.36 4.74 0.49
N TRP A 241 11.18 5.55 1.53
CA TRP A 241 12.20 5.80 2.54
C TRP A 241 11.64 5.66 3.96
N ASP A 242 12.47 5.11 4.84
CA ASP A 242 12.33 5.23 6.30
C ASP A 242 13.68 5.65 6.90
N VAL A 243 13.72 6.86 7.42
CA VAL A 243 14.91 7.49 8.01
C VAL A 243 14.69 7.75 9.50
N HIS A 244 13.68 7.13 10.11
CA HIS A 244 13.36 7.29 11.53
C HIS A 244 14.54 6.93 12.44
N ASP A 245 15.08 5.72 12.30
CA ASP A 245 16.10 5.19 13.21
C ASP A 245 17.50 5.78 12.96
N TRP A 246 17.74 6.35 11.77
CA TRP A 246 18.92 7.16 11.50
C TRP A 246 18.88 8.48 12.30
N PHE A 247 17.73 9.14 12.43
CA PHE A 247 17.62 10.44 13.11
C PHE A 247 17.26 10.37 14.61
N PHE A 248 16.23 9.62 14.99
CA PHE A 248 15.57 9.76 16.30
C PHE A 248 16.15 8.88 17.42
N HIS A 249 16.92 7.84 17.10
CA HIS A 249 17.62 7.05 18.11
C HIS A 249 18.79 7.86 18.72
N SER A 250 18.51 8.57 19.82
CA SER A 250 19.43 9.52 20.45
C SER A 250 19.81 9.22 21.91
N ASN A 251 19.10 8.33 22.61
CA ASN A 251 19.34 8.06 24.04
C ASN A 251 18.85 6.67 24.50
N SER A 252 19.31 6.27 25.68
CA SER A 252 19.07 4.99 26.41
C SER A 252 19.51 3.69 25.73
N ASP A 253 20.61 3.14 26.26
CA ASP A 253 20.90 1.70 26.46
C ASP A 253 20.70 0.72 25.29
N SER A 254 21.63 0.74 24.33
CA SER A 254 22.45 -0.46 24.03
C SER A 254 23.59 -0.16 23.04
N LYS A 255 24.78 -0.72 23.28
CA LYS A 255 25.98 -0.55 22.42
C LYS A 255 25.92 -1.35 21.09
N SER A 256 24.73 -1.70 20.59
CA SER A 256 24.56 -2.78 19.61
C SER A 256 23.48 -2.58 18.55
N ARG A 257 22.95 -1.36 18.37
CA ARG A 257 22.06 -1.03 17.23
C ARG A 257 22.63 0.15 16.43
N SER A 258 22.87 -0.11 15.15
CA SER A 258 23.39 0.85 14.18
C SER A 258 22.30 1.85 13.78
N ARG A 259 22.68 3.12 13.60
CA ARG A 259 21.79 4.16 13.04
C ARG A 259 21.59 3.85 11.56
N ALA A 260 20.39 3.47 11.16
CA ALA A 260 20.10 3.00 9.81
C ALA A 260 18.92 3.76 9.19
N GLY A 261 19.07 4.15 7.93
CA GLY A 261 17.97 4.49 7.05
C GLY A 261 17.74 3.35 6.05
N ILE A 262 16.49 3.15 5.64
CA ILE A 262 16.11 2.18 4.63
C ILE A 262 15.60 2.94 3.41
N PHE A 263 16.19 2.66 2.24
CA PHE A 263 15.74 3.14 0.94
C PHE A 263 15.37 1.93 0.09
N LEU A 264 14.16 1.92 -0.45
CA LEU A 264 13.64 0.79 -1.23
C LEU A 264 13.09 1.31 -2.56
N PHE A 265 13.72 0.88 -3.64
CA PHE A 265 13.27 1.11 -5.01
C PHE A 265 12.52 -0.14 -5.50
N ARG A 266 11.27 0.00 -5.96
CA ARG A 266 10.48 -1.09 -6.54
C ARG A 266 9.98 -0.71 -7.94
N PRO A 267 10.43 -1.38 -9.02
CA PRO A 267 9.80 -1.23 -10.33
C PRO A 267 8.35 -1.75 -10.29
N ARG A 268 7.43 -1.02 -10.93
CA ARG A 268 6.04 -1.44 -11.16
C ARG A 268 5.91 -2.05 -12.55
N ASN A 269 5.79 -3.37 -12.60
CA ASN A 269 5.25 -4.02 -13.78
C ASN A 269 3.77 -3.64 -13.94
N GLY A 270 3.28 -3.48 -15.18
CA GLY A 270 1.98 -2.85 -15.47
C GLY A 270 0.71 -3.52 -14.91
N LEU A 271 0.84 -4.72 -14.32
CA LEU A 271 -0.24 -5.44 -13.64
C LEU A 271 -0.26 -5.22 -12.12
N ASP A 272 0.80 -4.66 -11.55
CA ASP A 272 1.12 -4.76 -10.11
C ASP A 272 0.76 -3.48 -9.33
N SER A 273 -0.37 -2.87 -9.68
CA SER A 273 -0.85 -1.60 -9.12
C SER A 273 -1.43 -1.72 -7.69
N ARG A 274 -0.91 -2.64 -6.87
CA ARG A 274 -1.41 -2.92 -5.52
C ARG A 274 -0.29 -2.86 -4.49
N LEU A 275 -0.28 -1.77 -3.73
CA LEU A 275 0.44 -1.66 -2.47
C LEU A 275 0.07 -2.81 -1.52
N TRP A 276 1.09 -3.43 -0.92
CA TRP A 276 1.03 -4.22 0.32
C TRP A 276 0.27 -5.58 0.38
N LEU A 277 -0.15 -6.23 -0.72
CA LEU A 277 -0.91 -7.51 -0.64
C LEU A 277 -0.53 -8.62 -1.65
N GLN A 278 0.68 -9.17 -1.56
CA GLN A 278 1.10 -10.51 -2.03
C GLN A 278 2.47 -10.80 -1.33
N GLU A 279 2.92 -12.00 -0.94
CA GLU A 279 2.48 -13.39 -1.17
C GLU A 279 2.39 -14.21 0.15
N LYS A 280 1.38 -15.10 0.24
CA LYS A 280 1.38 -16.33 1.07
C LYS A 280 0.56 -17.44 0.37
N ASN A 281 0.72 -18.67 0.85
CA ASN A 281 0.30 -19.97 0.30
C ASN A 281 -1.09 -20.03 -0.34
N LEU A 282 -1.32 -21.00 -1.23
CA LEU A 282 -2.57 -21.15 -1.98
C LEU A 282 -3.67 -21.89 -1.21
N ASP A 283 -3.36 -22.96 -0.47
CA ASP A 283 -4.40 -23.82 0.12
C ASP A 283 -5.01 -23.24 1.41
N ASP A 284 -4.23 -22.51 2.20
CA ASP A 284 -4.73 -21.74 3.36
C ASP A 284 -5.69 -20.60 2.94
N LYS A 285 -5.65 -20.16 1.67
CA LYS A 285 -6.39 -18.95 1.23
C LYS A 285 -7.89 -19.10 1.36
N GLU A 286 -8.50 -20.22 1.01
CA GLU A 286 -9.97 -20.29 0.97
C GLU A 286 -10.56 -20.03 2.37
N GLN A 287 -10.07 -20.75 3.38
CA GLN A 287 -10.51 -20.60 4.77
C GLN A 287 -10.07 -19.27 5.38
N GLN A 288 -8.87 -18.77 5.07
CA GLN A 288 -8.39 -17.49 5.62
C GLN A 288 -8.99 -16.25 4.93
N LYS A 289 -9.26 -16.30 3.60
CA LYS A 289 -10.05 -15.30 2.86
C LYS A 289 -11.47 -15.22 3.43
N VAL A 290 -12.13 -16.36 3.68
CA VAL A 290 -13.48 -16.42 4.28
C VAL A 290 -13.48 -15.94 5.73
N GLY A 291 -12.45 -16.25 6.52
CA GLY A 291 -12.28 -15.70 7.86
C GLY A 291 -12.17 -14.17 7.85
N ALA A 292 -11.40 -13.60 6.90
CA ALA A 292 -11.30 -12.15 6.73
C ALA A 292 -12.62 -11.50 6.27
N SER A 293 -13.34 -12.09 5.32
CA SER A 293 -14.63 -11.55 4.87
C SER A 293 -15.73 -11.68 5.93
N LEU A 294 -15.71 -12.73 6.76
CA LEU A 294 -16.58 -12.83 7.94
C LEU A 294 -16.28 -11.73 8.95
N LEU A 295 -15.01 -11.42 9.19
CA LEU A 295 -14.58 -10.38 10.13
C LEU A 295 -14.98 -8.97 9.62
N ILE A 296 -14.88 -8.70 8.31
CA ILE A 296 -15.38 -7.44 7.72
C ILE A 296 -16.92 -7.35 7.83
N CYS A 297 -17.65 -8.43 7.56
CA CYS A 297 -19.10 -8.49 7.80
C CYS A 297 -19.46 -8.21 9.28
N ALA A 298 -18.71 -8.79 10.23
CA ALA A 298 -18.93 -8.60 11.65
C ALA A 298 -18.64 -7.16 12.10
N LEU A 299 -17.59 -6.52 11.57
CA LEU A 299 -17.33 -5.10 11.82
C LEU A 299 -18.44 -4.22 11.23
N GLY A 300 -18.92 -4.51 10.03
CA GLY A 300 -20.02 -3.78 9.39
C GLY A 300 -21.34 -3.89 10.17
N THR A 301 -21.70 -5.09 10.66
CA THR A 301 -22.93 -5.29 11.44
C THR A 301 -22.87 -4.62 12.81
N ILE A 302 -21.72 -4.68 13.50
CA ILE A 302 -21.47 -3.94 14.74
C ILE A 302 -21.53 -2.43 14.48
N GLN A 303 -20.93 -1.95 13.39
CA GLN A 303 -20.94 -0.54 12.99
C GLN A 303 -22.36 -0.01 12.76
N ILE A 304 -23.24 -0.76 12.08
CA ILE A 304 -24.64 -0.37 11.87
C ILE A 304 -25.36 -0.16 13.21
N ILE A 305 -25.36 -1.16 14.10
CA ILE A 305 -26.05 -1.05 15.42
C ILE A 305 -25.43 0.08 16.26
N TYR A 306 -24.10 0.11 16.39
CA TYR A 306 -23.41 1.05 17.27
C TYR A 306 -23.60 2.50 16.80
N ALA A 307 -23.46 2.77 15.50
CA ALA A 307 -23.61 4.10 14.94
C ALA A 307 -25.09 4.56 14.98
N ALA A 308 -26.05 3.67 14.74
CA ALA A 308 -27.47 4.01 14.84
C ALA A 308 -27.90 4.28 16.30
N SER A 309 -27.42 3.50 17.26
CA SER A 309 -27.70 3.69 18.69
C SER A 309 -27.03 4.97 19.24
N THR A 310 -25.78 5.23 18.86
CA THR A 310 -25.07 6.46 19.27
C THR A 310 -25.63 7.71 18.59
N SER A 311 -26.13 7.61 17.35
CA SER A 311 -26.89 8.64 16.63
C SER A 311 -28.13 9.06 17.43
N LEU A 312 -28.95 8.09 17.88
CA LEU A 312 -30.14 8.37 18.68
C LEU A 312 -29.80 9.07 20.01
N GLY A 313 -28.65 8.75 20.62
CA GLY A 313 -28.14 9.43 21.81
C GLY A 313 -27.55 10.84 21.56
N GLN A 314 -27.33 11.27 20.31
CA GLN A 314 -26.79 12.60 20.03
C GLN A 314 -27.85 13.71 20.15
N ARG A 315 -27.62 14.63 21.09
CA ARG A 315 -28.37 15.90 21.19
C ARG A 315 -27.95 16.94 20.13
N ASN A 316 -26.76 16.80 19.54
CA ASN A 316 -26.20 17.76 18.58
C ASN A 316 -26.57 17.35 17.14
N LEU A 317 -27.23 18.25 16.39
CA LEU A 317 -27.75 17.98 15.04
C LEU A 317 -26.67 17.47 14.07
N LYS A 318 -25.54 18.18 13.96
CA LYS A 318 -24.46 17.81 13.03
C LYS A 318 -23.81 16.47 13.41
N LYS A 319 -23.67 16.17 14.71
CA LYS A 319 -23.20 14.86 15.17
C LYS A 319 -24.19 13.73 14.85
N ARG A 320 -25.49 13.96 15.00
CA ARG A 320 -26.52 12.95 14.72
C ARG A 320 -26.54 12.54 13.25
N ILE A 321 -26.42 13.51 12.33
CA ILE A 321 -26.26 13.25 10.90
C ILE A 321 -24.93 12.53 10.61
N ALA A 322 -23.83 12.88 11.28
CA ALA A 322 -22.56 12.16 11.13
C ALA A 322 -22.62 10.70 11.58
N TYR A 323 -23.22 10.39 12.73
CA TYR A 323 -23.38 9.00 13.18
C TYR A 323 -24.40 8.22 12.32
N SER A 324 -25.42 8.88 11.77
CA SER A 324 -26.25 8.30 10.70
C SER A 324 -25.40 7.88 9.50
N SER A 325 -24.51 8.75 9.01
CA SER A 325 -23.60 8.42 7.91
C SER A 325 -22.69 7.22 8.22
N VAL A 326 -22.13 7.16 9.43
CA VAL A 326 -21.33 6.00 9.88
C VAL A 326 -22.18 4.71 9.90
N SER A 327 -23.48 4.77 10.18
CA SER A 327 -24.36 3.59 10.11
C SER A 327 -24.59 3.12 8.66
N HIS A 328 -24.88 4.02 7.72
CA HIS A 328 -25.07 3.66 6.30
C HIS A 328 -23.80 3.12 5.64
N MET A 329 -22.61 3.56 6.09
CA MET A 329 -21.32 3.00 5.67
C MET A 329 -21.11 1.54 6.08
N GLY A 330 -21.77 1.06 7.14
CA GLY A 330 -21.69 -0.35 7.55
C GLY A 330 -22.29 -1.32 6.51
N PHE A 331 -23.33 -0.90 5.78
CA PHE A 331 -23.86 -1.68 4.66
C PHE A 331 -22.85 -1.80 3.50
N ILE A 332 -22.01 -0.79 3.27
CA ILE A 332 -20.96 -0.81 2.24
C ILE A 332 -19.93 -1.90 2.57
N LEU A 333 -19.48 -1.99 3.83
CA LEU A 333 -18.56 -3.05 4.27
C LEU A 333 -19.15 -4.44 4.08
N ILE A 334 -20.42 -4.62 4.46
CA ILE A 334 -21.13 -5.91 4.33
C ILE A 334 -21.30 -6.29 2.85
N GLY A 335 -21.71 -5.35 2.00
CA GLY A 335 -21.85 -5.58 0.55
C GLY A 335 -20.54 -5.98 -0.13
N ILE A 336 -19.44 -5.30 0.19
CA ILE A 336 -18.09 -5.67 -0.27
C ILE A 336 -17.69 -7.07 0.22
N ALA A 337 -17.91 -7.37 1.50
CA ALA A 337 -17.54 -8.65 2.10
C ALA A 337 -18.36 -9.84 1.55
N SER A 338 -19.57 -9.61 1.01
CA SER A 338 -20.38 -10.65 0.37
C SER A 338 -19.67 -11.35 -0.79
N ILE A 339 -18.83 -10.61 -1.52
CA ILE A 339 -18.13 -11.03 -2.75
C ILE A 339 -19.09 -11.74 -3.71
N THR A 340 -20.21 -11.05 -3.97
CA THR A 340 -21.24 -11.37 -4.99
C THR A 340 -21.41 -10.17 -5.90
N ASP A 341 -21.86 -10.38 -7.14
CA ASP A 341 -22.15 -9.28 -8.06
C ASP A 341 -23.19 -8.31 -7.48
N THR A 342 -24.35 -8.83 -7.07
CA THR A 342 -25.44 -8.05 -6.46
C THR A 342 -25.00 -7.27 -5.23
N GLY A 343 -24.20 -7.87 -4.34
CA GLY A 343 -23.69 -7.20 -3.13
C GLY A 343 -22.60 -6.14 -3.40
N LEU A 344 -21.74 -6.35 -4.40
CA LEU A 344 -20.74 -5.36 -4.83
C LEU A 344 -21.41 -4.18 -5.57
N ASN A 345 -22.35 -4.47 -6.46
CA ASN A 345 -23.18 -3.47 -7.13
C ASN A 345 -24.02 -2.68 -6.11
N GLY A 346 -24.61 -3.34 -5.11
CA GLY A 346 -25.27 -2.69 -3.98
C GLY A 346 -24.35 -1.78 -3.15
N ALA A 347 -23.11 -2.21 -2.88
CA ALA A 347 -22.12 -1.39 -2.18
C ALA A 347 -21.71 -0.14 -2.98
N ILE A 348 -21.54 -0.25 -4.31
CA ILE A 348 -21.25 0.87 -5.20
C ILE A 348 -22.42 1.86 -5.23
N LEU A 349 -23.65 1.36 -5.38
CA LEU A 349 -24.85 2.17 -5.28
C LEU A 349 -24.97 2.86 -3.91
N GLN A 350 -24.63 2.19 -2.81
CA GLN A 350 -24.67 2.76 -1.46
C GLN A 350 -23.64 3.89 -1.26
N ILE A 351 -22.42 3.75 -1.81
CA ILE A 351 -21.40 4.82 -1.82
C ILE A 351 -21.96 6.08 -2.50
N ILE A 352 -22.56 5.92 -3.69
CA ILE A 352 -23.07 7.04 -4.51
C ILE A 352 -24.32 7.66 -3.87
N SER A 353 -25.30 6.82 -3.53
CA SER A 353 -26.56 7.19 -2.89
C SER A 353 -26.33 7.93 -1.58
N HIS A 354 -25.54 7.36 -0.66
CA HIS A 354 -25.26 7.98 0.61
C HIS A 354 -24.40 9.26 0.46
N GLY A 355 -23.53 9.33 -0.55
CA GLY A 355 -22.80 10.55 -0.90
C GLY A 355 -23.74 11.73 -1.20
N PHE A 356 -24.74 11.54 -2.05
CA PHE A 356 -25.74 12.57 -2.35
C PHE A 356 -26.63 12.90 -1.14
N ILE A 357 -27.20 11.89 -0.48
CA ILE A 357 -28.13 12.07 0.64
C ILE A 357 -27.43 12.75 1.83
N GLY A 358 -26.22 12.29 2.18
CA GLY A 358 -25.41 12.86 3.24
C GLY A 358 -25.01 14.31 2.95
N ALA A 359 -24.57 14.61 1.73
CA ALA A 359 -24.24 15.98 1.32
C ALA A 359 -25.44 16.92 1.46
N ALA A 360 -26.64 16.49 1.03
CA ALA A 360 -27.87 17.27 1.16
C ALA A 360 -28.30 17.48 2.63
N LEU A 361 -28.24 16.45 3.48
CA LEU A 361 -28.57 16.56 4.91
C LEU A 361 -27.59 17.47 5.65
N PHE A 362 -26.29 17.38 5.38
CA PHE A 362 -25.30 18.31 5.95
C PHE A 362 -25.47 19.74 5.44
N PHE A 363 -25.79 19.93 4.16
CA PHE A 363 -26.11 21.24 3.59
C PHE A 363 -27.32 21.87 4.30
N LEU A 364 -28.45 21.14 4.40
CA LEU A 364 -29.68 21.63 5.03
C LEU A 364 -29.54 21.83 6.55
N ALA A 365 -28.72 21.04 7.23
CA ALA A 365 -28.34 21.29 8.63
C ALA A 365 -27.45 22.54 8.78
N GLY A 366 -26.64 22.87 7.77
CA GLY A 366 -25.91 24.13 7.67
C GLY A 366 -26.83 25.33 7.49
N THR A 367 -27.70 25.31 6.48
CA THR A 367 -28.63 26.41 6.18
C THR A 367 -29.68 26.63 7.27
N SER A 368 -30.02 25.58 8.03
CA SER A 368 -30.83 25.69 9.27
C SER A 368 -30.03 26.35 10.40
N TYR A 369 -28.78 25.93 10.62
CA TYR A 369 -27.90 26.52 11.64
C TYR A 369 -27.63 28.00 11.41
N ASP A 370 -27.44 28.45 10.16
CA ASP A 370 -27.16 29.86 9.89
C ASP A 370 -28.33 30.81 10.20
N ARG A 371 -29.56 30.29 10.25
CA ARG A 371 -30.78 31.03 10.59
C ARG A 371 -31.11 30.95 12.07
N ILE A 372 -31.13 29.73 12.61
CA ILE A 372 -31.60 29.44 13.98
C ILE A 372 -30.48 29.68 15.01
N ARG A 373 -29.20 29.55 14.59
CA ARG A 373 -27.97 29.66 15.41
C ARG A 373 -27.84 28.67 16.58
N LEU A 374 -28.80 27.77 16.77
CA LEU A 374 -28.77 26.69 17.76
C LEU A 374 -28.24 25.39 17.16
N VAL A 375 -27.56 24.58 17.98
CA VAL A 375 -26.92 23.31 17.55
C VAL A 375 -27.56 22.08 18.22
N TYR A 376 -28.25 22.28 19.36
CA TYR A 376 -28.83 21.20 20.15
C TYR A 376 -30.32 21.03 19.84
N LEU A 377 -30.74 19.78 19.66
CA LEU A 377 -32.11 19.38 19.33
C LEU A 377 -33.10 19.64 20.47
N ASP A 378 -32.63 19.69 21.72
CA ASP A 378 -33.46 20.00 22.90
C ASP A 378 -33.92 21.48 22.95
N GLU A 379 -33.19 22.34 22.21
CA GLU A 379 -33.43 23.77 22.05
C GLU A 379 -34.27 24.07 20.80
N MET A 380 -34.54 23.06 19.95
CA MET A 380 -35.29 23.18 18.70
C MET A 380 -36.77 22.79 18.87
N GLY A 381 -37.59 23.26 17.93
CA GLY A 381 -39.00 22.92 17.79
C GLY A 381 -39.70 23.83 16.78
N GLY A 382 -40.76 23.34 16.14
CA GLY A 382 -41.68 24.16 15.33
C GLY A 382 -41.12 24.80 14.06
N VAL A 383 -39.91 24.45 13.60
CA VAL A 383 -39.25 25.06 12.42
C VAL A 383 -40.08 24.96 11.13
N ALA A 384 -41.02 24.01 11.02
CA ALA A 384 -41.88 23.86 9.85
C ALA A 384 -42.71 25.11 9.51
N ILE A 385 -43.08 25.92 10.51
CA ILE A 385 -43.93 27.11 10.32
C ILE A 385 -43.15 28.27 9.67
N PRO A 386 -41.99 28.73 10.20
CA PRO A 386 -41.22 29.81 9.58
C PRO A 386 -40.40 29.36 8.34
N MET A 387 -40.06 28.08 8.21
CA MET A 387 -39.13 27.57 7.19
C MET A 387 -39.67 26.35 6.41
N PRO A 388 -40.84 26.44 5.75
CA PRO A 388 -41.52 25.30 5.13
C PRO A 388 -40.76 24.65 3.97
N LYS A 389 -39.96 25.40 3.19
CA LYS A 389 -39.14 24.81 2.12
C LYS A 389 -37.96 24.01 2.67
N ILE A 390 -37.33 24.48 3.74
CA ILE A 390 -36.24 23.74 4.41
C ILE A 390 -36.80 22.51 5.13
N PHE A 391 -37.97 22.61 5.76
CA PHE A 391 -38.70 21.45 6.29
C PHE A 391 -38.96 20.39 5.20
N THR A 392 -39.61 20.76 4.10
CA THR A 392 -39.95 19.80 3.03
C THR A 392 -38.70 19.14 2.44
N MET A 393 -37.67 19.92 2.08
CA MET A 393 -36.40 19.37 1.57
C MET A 393 -35.72 18.44 2.59
N PHE A 394 -35.62 18.85 3.87
CA PHE A 394 -34.96 18.03 4.90
C PHE A 394 -35.73 16.74 5.17
N SER A 395 -37.06 16.78 5.19
CA SER A 395 -37.90 15.58 5.31
C SER A 395 -37.77 14.67 4.08
N SER A 396 -37.73 15.20 2.86
CA SER A 396 -37.49 14.41 1.64
C SER A 396 -36.14 13.69 1.65
N PHE A 397 -35.06 14.35 2.05
CA PHE A 397 -33.75 13.69 2.19
C PHE A 397 -33.69 12.74 3.40
N SER A 398 -34.41 13.02 4.48
CA SER A 398 -34.55 12.07 5.60
C SER A 398 -35.30 10.80 5.18
N MET A 399 -36.33 10.93 4.35
CA MET A 399 -37.06 9.79 3.76
C MET A 399 -36.16 8.98 2.80
N ALA A 400 -35.34 9.65 1.98
CA ALA A 400 -34.35 8.96 1.15
C ALA A 400 -33.29 8.20 1.99
N SER A 401 -32.87 8.77 3.13
CA SER A 401 -31.89 8.14 4.03
C SER A 401 -32.46 6.95 4.79
N LEU A 402 -33.75 6.90 5.14
CA LEU A 402 -34.38 5.73 5.78
C LEU A 402 -34.81 4.63 4.80
N ALA A 403 -34.19 4.58 3.61
CA ALA A 403 -34.45 3.58 2.58
C ALA A 403 -35.93 3.51 2.13
N LEU A 404 -36.57 4.66 1.91
CA LEU A 404 -37.93 4.71 1.34
C LEU A 404 -37.94 4.19 -0.13
N PRO A 405 -38.81 3.23 -0.50
CA PRO A 405 -38.90 2.71 -1.86
C PRO A 405 -39.11 3.80 -2.93
N GLY A 406 -38.38 3.68 -4.05
CA GLY A 406 -38.31 4.71 -5.10
C GLY A 406 -37.21 5.75 -4.90
N MET A 407 -36.47 5.69 -3.79
CA MET A 407 -35.24 6.49 -3.56
C MET A 407 -33.99 5.60 -3.65
N SER A 408 -32.86 6.18 -4.05
CA SER A 408 -31.60 5.45 -4.26
C SER A 408 -31.10 4.65 -3.04
N GLY A 409 -31.41 5.09 -1.82
CA GLY A 409 -31.06 4.38 -0.58
C GLY A 409 -31.70 3.00 -0.46
N PHE A 410 -32.97 2.88 -0.87
CA PHE A 410 -33.69 1.60 -0.83
C PHE A 410 -33.05 0.55 -1.74
N VAL A 411 -32.80 0.90 -3.00
CA VAL A 411 -32.25 -0.03 -3.99
C VAL A 411 -30.86 -0.50 -3.59
N ALA A 412 -30.03 0.40 -3.05
CA ALA A 412 -28.69 0.10 -2.56
C ALA A 412 -28.71 -0.89 -1.38
N GLU A 413 -29.48 -0.62 -0.33
CA GLU A 413 -29.54 -1.46 0.87
C GLU A 413 -30.23 -2.82 0.58
N VAL A 414 -31.22 -2.87 -0.31
CA VAL A 414 -31.83 -4.12 -0.79
C VAL A 414 -30.83 -4.97 -1.59
N LEU A 415 -30.02 -4.37 -2.47
CA LEU A 415 -29.00 -5.11 -3.23
C LEU A 415 -27.89 -5.67 -2.32
N VAL A 416 -27.46 -4.92 -1.30
CA VAL A 416 -26.57 -5.44 -0.25
C VAL A 416 -27.22 -6.62 0.49
N PHE A 417 -28.47 -6.47 0.94
CA PHE A 417 -29.20 -7.53 1.66
C PHE A 417 -29.33 -8.81 0.81
N LEU A 418 -29.70 -8.66 -0.46
CA LEU A 418 -29.77 -9.77 -1.42
C LEU A 418 -28.40 -10.38 -1.70
N GLY A 419 -27.33 -9.59 -1.83
CA GLY A 419 -25.96 -10.09 -2.03
C GLY A 419 -25.50 -11.05 -0.93
N ILE A 420 -25.83 -10.77 0.32
CA ILE A 420 -25.52 -11.67 1.45
C ILE A 420 -26.39 -12.92 1.36
N ILE A 421 -27.67 -12.81 1.02
CA ILE A 421 -28.59 -13.95 0.87
C ILE A 421 -28.21 -14.85 -0.34
N THR A 422 -27.69 -14.30 -1.43
CA THR A 422 -27.21 -15.08 -2.59
C THR A 422 -25.81 -15.66 -2.40
N SER A 423 -24.99 -15.11 -1.49
CA SER A 423 -23.60 -15.56 -1.29
C SER A 423 -23.51 -17.05 -0.90
N GLN A 424 -22.68 -17.80 -1.62
CA GLN A 424 -22.45 -19.24 -1.39
C GLN A 424 -21.33 -19.53 -0.38
N LYS A 425 -20.44 -18.55 -0.14
CA LYS A 425 -19.25 -18.69 0.73
C LYS A 425 -19.55 -18.73 2.24
N TYR A 426 -20.74 -18.28 2.65
CA TYR A 426 -21.11 -18.17 4.06
C TYR A 426 -22.00 -19.34 4.50
N LEU A 427 -21.60 -20.00 5.59
CA LEU A 427 -22.42 -20.99 6.29
C LEU A 427 -23.79 -20.39 6.69
N LEU A 428 -24.81 -21.24 6.71
CA LEU A 428 -26.21 -20.83 6.87
C LEU A 428 -26.48 -20.09 8.20
N MET A 429 -25.81 -20.47 9.29
CA MET A 429 -25.96 -19.82 10.60
C MET A 429 -25.44 -18.36 10.66
N PRO A 430 -24.15 -18.06 10.36
CA PRO A 430 -23.68 -16.67 10.36
C PRO A 430 -24.41 -15.80 9.33
N LYS A 431 -24.83 -16.39 8.20
CA LYS A 431 -25.64 -15.72 7.18
C LYS A 431 -26.98 -15.22 7.72
N ILE A 432 -27.72 -16.05 8.47
CA ILE A 432 -28.94 -15.65 9.17
C ILE A 432 -28.66 -14.57 10.23
N ALA A 433 -27.60 -14.72 11.03
CA ALA A 433 -27.25 -13.74 12.06
C ALA A 433 -26.93 -12.36 11.48
N ILE A 434 -26.18 -12.30 10.37
CA ILE A 434 -25.84 -11.06 9.67
C ILE A 434 -27.09 -10.38 9.09
N THR A 435 -27.98 -11.13 8.42
CA THR A 435 -29.21 -10.55 7.85
C THR A 435 -30.18 -10.07 8.92
N PHE A 436 -30.29 -10.78 10.05
CA PHE A 436 -31.10 -10.35 11.20
C PHE A 436 -30.59 -9.04 11.82
N VAL A 437 -29.25 -8.90 11.96
CA VAL A 437 -28.66 -7.63 12.43
C VAL A 437 -28.84 -6.50 11.41
N MET A 438 -28.72 -6.76 10.10
CA MET A 438 -29.04 -5.74 9.08
C MET A 438 -30.50 -5.30 9.13
N ALA A 439 -31.45 -6.23 9.37
CA ALA A 439 -32.87 -5.89 9.54
C ALA A 439 -33.12 -5.01 10.78
N ILE A 440 -32.48 -5.32 11.92
CA ILE A 440 -32.49 -4.44 13.12
C ILE A 440 -31.91 -3.06 12.78
N GLY A 441 -30.82 -3.02 12.00
CA GLY A 441 -30.22 -1.80 11.48
C GLY A 441 -31.19 -0.93 10.68
N MET A 442 -31.87 -1.52 9.69
CA MET A 442 -32.87 -0.83 8.90
C MET A 442 -34.03 -0.32 9.77
N ILE A 443 -34.48 -1.08 10.78
CA ILE A 443 -35.51 -0.64 11.76
C ILE A 443 -35.03 0.55 12.61
N LEU A 444 -33.74 0.64 12.92
CA LEU A 444 -33.18 1.76 13.68
C LEU A 444 -33.11 3.08 12.87
N THR A 445 -32.98 3.04 11.53
CA THR A 445 -32.81 4.28 10.73
C THR A 445 -34.03 5.20 10.74
N PRO A 446 -35.30 4.75 10.55
CA PRO A 446 -36.46 5.60 10.77
C PRO A 446 -36.55 6.12 12.21
N ILE A 447 -36.20 5.30 13.21
CA ILE A 447 -36.32 5.70 14.62
C ILE A 447 -35.44 6.92 14.91
N TYR A 448 -34.16 6.92 14.51
CA TYR A 448 -33.30 8.07 14.78
C TYR A 448 -33.55 9.25 13.82
N LEU A 449 -33.91 9.02 12.54
CA LEU A 449 -34.17 10.08 11.55
C LEU A 449 -35.51 10.78 11.77
N LEU A 450 -36.62 10.05 11.93
CA LEU A 450 -37.94 10.63 12.16
C LEU A 450 -38.01 11.30 13.54
N SER A 451 -37.35 10.74 14.56
CA SER A 451 -37.18 11.41 15.86
C SER A 451 -36.44 12.75 15.72
N MET A 452 -35.40 12.82 14.89
CA MET A 452 -34.65 14.06 14.62
C MET A 452 -35.53 15.07 13.88
N SER A 453 -36.19 14.67 12.79
CA SER A 453 -37.11 15.54 12.04
C SER A 453 -38.25 16.06 12.92
N ARG A 454 -38.78 15.22 13.82
CA ARG A 454 -39.80 15.61 14.82
C ARG A 454 -39.28 16.66 15.80
N GLN A 455 -38.05 16.51 16.31
CA GLN A 455 -37.44 17.45 17.25
C GLN A 455 -37.11 18.82 16.61
N ILE A 456 -36.72 18.84 15.34
CA ILE A 456 -36.42 20.10 14.63
C ILE A 456 -37.72 20.82 14.22
N PHE A 457 -38.59 20.14 13.48
CA PHE A 457 -39.62 20.80 12.68
C PHE A 457 -41.00 20.86 13.33
N TYR A 458 -41.31 19.95 14.24
CA TYR A 458 -42.65 19.80 14.82
C TYR A 458 -42.70 20.33 16.27
N GLY A 459 -43.92 20.53 16.78
CA GLY A 459 -44.17 21.00 18.15
C GLY A 459 -44.40 22.51 18.26
N TYR A 460 -45.06 22.91 19.36
CA TYR A 460 -45.53 24.30 19.60
C TYR A 460 -44.52 25.19 20.35
N LYS A 461 -43.36 24.65 20.74
CA LYS A 461 -42.31 25.39 21.44
C LYS A 461 -41.58 26.29 20.44
N LEU A 462 -42.12 27.49 20.21
CA LEU A 462 -41.39 28.54 19.49
C LEU A 462 -40.06 28.81 20.20
N PHE A 463 -39.05 29.13 19.40
CA PHE A 463 -37.75 29.52 19.90
C PHE A 463 -37.84 30.83 20.71
N ASN A 464 -37.19 30.86 21.88
CA ASN A 464 -36.78 32.11 22.52
C ASN A 464 -35.52 32.66 21.80
N THR A 465 -35.60 32.85 20.49
CA THR A 465 -34.58 33.54 19.70
C THR A 465 -34.78 35.06 19.80
N PRO A 466 -33.71 35.85 20.06
CA PRO A 466 -33.83 37.31 20.21
C PRO A 466 -34.14 38.05 18.89
N ASN A 467 -34.04 37.37 17.75
CA ASN A 467 -34.43 37.90 16.43
C ASN A 467 -35.76 37.30 15.98
N SER A 468 -36.71 38.15 15.61
CA SER A 468 -38.06 37.79 15.14
C SER A 468 -38.14 37.48 13.63
N TYR A 469 -37.08 37.76 12.86
CA TYR A 469 -37.07 37.62 11.39
C TYR A 469 -36.29 36.39 10.92
N VAL A 470 -36.93 35.22 11.04
CA VAL A 470 -36.42 33.97 10.45
C VAL A 470 -36.93 33.87 9.00
N PHE A 471 -36.03 34.01 8.03
CA PHE A 471 -36.33 33.82 6.61
C PHE A 471 -36.17 32.35 6.20
N ASP A 472 -37.01 31.84 5.30
CA ASP A 472 -36.88 30.50 4.69
C ASP A 472 -35.73 30.43 3.65
N SER A 473 -35.54 29.29 2.99
CA SER A 473 -34.53 29.12 1.92
C SER A 473 -34.67 30.12 0.77
N GLY A 474 -33.53 30.70 0.38
CA GLY A 474 -33.40 31.46 -0.85
C GLY A 474 -33.34 30.56 -2.09
N PRO A 475 -33.55 31.11 -3.30
CA PRO A 475 -33.60 30.32 -4.54
C PRO A 475 -32.31 29.54 -4.82
N ARG A 476 -31.14 30.06 -4.42
CA ARG A 476 -29.85 29.38 -4.53
C ARG A 476 -29.78 28.10 -3.69
N GLU A 477 -30.33 28.12 -2.48
CA GLU A 477 -30.34 26.95 -1.59
C GLU A 477 -31.29 25.89 -2.12
N LEU A 478 -32.49 26.32 -2.55
CA LEU A 478 -33.50 25.46 -3.15
C LEU A 478 -32.96 24.76 -4.41
N PHE A 479 -32.26 25.50 -5.28
CA PHE A 479 -31.62 24.95 -6.48
C PHE A 479 -30.57 23.87 -6.15
N VAL A 480 -29.69 24.11 -5.17
CA VAL A 480 -28.69 23.12 -4.74
C VAL A 480 -29.38 21.86 -4.19
N SER A 481 -30.39 22.00 -3.34
CA SER A 481 -31.15 20.84 -2.82
C SER A 481 -31.85 20.07 -3.94
N ILE A 482 -32.54 20.74 -4.88
CA ILE A 482 -33.21 20.08 -6.01
C ILE A 482 -32.20 19.37 -6.92
N SER A 483 -31.06 19.99 -7.21
CA SER A 483 -30.01 19.41 -8.05
C SER A 483 -29.38 18.14 -7.47
N ILE A 484 -29.42 17.97 -6.14
CA ILE A 484 -28.97 16.73 -5.46
C ILE A 484 -30.13 15.72 -5.34
N PHE A 485 -31.38 16.19 -5.26
CA PHE A 485 -32.56 15.33 -5.11
C PHE A 485 -32.93 14.59 -6.40
N ILE A 486 -32.70 15.21 -7.57
CA ILE A 486 -32.98 14.60 -8.88
C ILE A 486 -32.20 13.28 -9.09
N PRO A 487 -30.87 13.21 -8.87
CA PRO A 487 -30.14 11.93 -8.88
C PRO A 487 -30.65 10.88 -7.89
N VAL A 488 -31.05 11.30 -6.67
CA VAL A 488 -31.53 10.39 -5.61
C VAL A 488 -32.86 9.71 -6.00
N ILE A 489 -33.76 10.43 -6.67
CA ILE A 489 -34.96 9.82 -7.28
C ILE A 489 -34.60 9.02 -8.53
N GLY A 490 -33.79 9.58 -9.43
CA GLY A 490 -33.46 8.94 -10.71
C GLY A 490 -32.84 7.55 -10.55
N ILE A 491 -31.86 7.41 -9.65
CA ILE A 491 -31.23 6.13 -9.31
C ILE A 491 -32.19 5.21 -8.54
N GLY A 492 -33.12 5.78 -7.76
CA GLY A 492 -34.16 5.03 -7.04
C GLY A 492 -35.26 4.46 -7.92
N MET A 493 -35.54 5.10 -9.06
CA MET A 493 -36.49 4.64 -10.09
C MET A 493 -35.84 3.77 -11.17
N TYR A 494 -34.58 4.05 -11.54
CA TYR A 494 -33.86 3.34 -12.58
C TYR A 494 -32.36 3.16 -12.22
N PRO A 495 -32.02 2.13 -11.43
CA PRO A 495 -30.65 1.91 -10.96
C PRO A 495 -29.68 1.49 -12.06
N ASP A 496 -30.18 0.89 -13.14
CA ASP A 496 -29.38 0.37 -14.26
C ASP A 496 -28.51 1.45 -14.92
N PHE A 497 -28.92 2.73 -14.84
CA PHE A 497 -28.11 3.88 -15.27
C PHE A 497 -26.75 3.97 -14.56
N VAL A 498 -26.66 3.50 -13.31
CA VAL A 498 -25.39 3.43 -12.56
C VAL A 498 -24.77 2.04 -12.65
N LEU A 499 -25.59 0.98 -12.61
CA LEU A 499 -25.09 -0.40 -12.66
C LEU A 499 -24.38 -0.72 -13.98
N SER A 500 -24.88 -0.22 -15.11
CA SER A 500 -24.21 -0.35 -16.43
C SER A 500 -22.81 0.28 -16.48
N LEU A 501 -22.46 1.15 -15.52
CA LEU A 501 -21.12 1.74 -15.38
C LEU A 501 -20.22 1.00 -14.36
N SER A 502 -20.78 0.03 -13.62
CA SER A 502 -20.07 -0.80 -12.64
C SER A 502 -19.87 -2.26 -13.06
N VAL A 503 -20.73 -2.85 -13.90
CA VAL A 503 -20.66 -4.27 -14.31
C VAL A 503 -19.25 -4.72 -14.70
N ASP A 504 -18.61 -4.11 -15.71
CA ASP A 504 -17.26 -4.48 -16.18
C ASP A 504 -16.22 -4.52 -15.05
N LYS A 505 -16.35 -3.61 -14.08
CA LYS A 505 -15.42 -3.49 -12.94
C LYS A 505 -15.74 -4.50 -11.84
N VAL A 506 -17.01 -4.80 -11.62
CA VAL A 506 -17.44 -5.82 -10.65
C VAL A 506 -17.11 -7.22 -11.16
N GLU A 507 -17.34 -7.50 -12.44
CA GLU A 507 -16.89 -8.74 -13.10
C GLU A 507 -15.35 -8.85 -13.09
N GLY A 508 -14.64 -7.75 -13.36
CA GLY A 508 -13.18 -7.67 -13.21
C GLY A 508 -12.68 -7.92 -11.77
N ILE A 509 -13.44 -7.56 -10.74
CA ILE A 509 -13.12 -7.85 -9.32
C ILE A 509 -13.43 -9.30 -8.98
N LEU A 510 -14.56 -9.85 -9.44
CA LEU A 510 -15.01 -11.20 -9.15
C LEU A 510 -14.16 -12.26 -9.85
N SER A 511 -13.85 -12.08 -11.14
CA SER A 511 -12.95 -12.96 -11.89
C SER A 511 -11.59 -13.09 -11.22
N ASN A 512 -10.97 -11.96 -10.85
CA ASN A 512 -9.70 -11.91 -10.08
C ASN A 512 -9.79 -12.49 -8.66
N TYR A 513 -11.00 -12.69 -8.10
CA TYR A 513 -11.19 -13.34 -6.80
C TYR A 513 -11.33 -14.87 -6.92
N PHE A 514 -12.06 -15.33 -7.93
CA PHE A 514 -12.46 -16.74 -8.08
C PHE A 514 -11.49 -17.57 -8.93
N TYR A 515 -10.78 -16.99 -9.89
CA TYR A 515 -9.79 -17.69 -10.71
C TYR A 515 -8.34 -17.51 -10.17
N ARG A 516 -8.13 -17.33 -8.84
CA ARG A 516 -6.82 -16.94 -8.24
C ARG A 516 -6.61 -17.18 -6.71
#